data_AF-A0A8C8ANZ7-F1
#
_entry.id   AF-A0A8C8ANZ7-F1
#
_cell.length_a   1.000
_cell.length_b   1.000
_cell.length_c   1.000
_cell.angle_alpha   90.00
_cell.angle_beta   90.00
_cell.angle_gamma   90.00
#
_symmetry.space_group_name_H-M   'P 1'
#
loop_
_entity.id
_entity.type
_entity.pdbx_description
1 polymer ?
#
loop_
_entity_poly.entity_id
_entity_poly.type
_entity_poly.pdbx_seq_one_letter_code
_entity_poly.pdbx_strand_id
1 'polypeptide(L)'
;MLKLKQSQTKKSSPLATSSVFQLHSIHQLSCPTTLCKCIKPFCVSIPRLDEDPNRFPQVIADAKCRLSGCVNPLGQEDHSFNSVPIQQEILVLRREQEGCLPTYRLEKKVITVGCTCAAPVIHHQS
;
A
#
# COMPACT_ATOMS: atom_id res chain seq x y z
N MET A 1 -35.06 17.71 -6.74
CA MET A 1 -34.50 16.56 -7.47
C MET A 1 -34.04 17.04 -8.84
N LEU A 2 -32.74 17.29 -9.01
CA LEU A 2 -32.20 17.79 -10.28
C LEU A 2 -32.01 16.61 -11.26
N LYS A 3 -32.83 16.60 -12.31
CA LYS A 3 -32.66 15.77 -13.50
C LYS A 3 -31.48 16.31 -14.32
N LEU A 4 -30.68 15.42 -14.89
CA LEU A 4 -29.90 15.72 -16.10
C LEU A 4 -30.16 14.62 -17.14
N LYS A 5 -30.92 15.00 -18.17
CA LYS A 5 -31.20 14.24 -19.39
C LYS A 5 -30.19 14.71 -20.44
N GLN A 6 -29.48 13.82 -21.12
CA GLN A 6 -28.85 14.16 -22.41
C GLN A 6 -28.99 13.03 -23.43
N SER A 7 -29.50 13.45 -24.58
CA SER A 7 -29.64 12.75 -25.86
C SER A 7 -28.53 13.25 -26.78
N GLN A 8 -27.92 12.39 -27.62
CA GLN A 8 -27.23 12.71 -28.89
C GLN A 8 -26.68 11.41 -29.52
N THR A 9 -27.24 10.89 -30.64
CA THR A 9 -26.86 11.09 -32.06
C THR A 9 -25.40 10.83 -32.43
N LYS A 10 -25.20 9.71 -33.12
CA LYS A 10 -23.95 9.23 -33.75
C LYS A 10 -23.62 10.07 -34.98
N LYS A 11 -22.40 10.63 -35.06
CA LYS A 11 -21.86 11.23 -36.30
C LYS A 11 -20.40 10.81 -36.49
N SER A 12 -20.10 10.32 -37.69
CA SER A 12 -18.80 9.84 -38.17
C SER A 12 -17.78 10.98 -38.37
N SER A 13 -16.56 10.73 -37.89
CA SER A 13 -15.18 11.18 -38.26
C SER A 13 -14.93 12.26 -39.33
N PRO A 14 -13.70 12.83 -39.47
CA PRO A 14 -12.51 12.82 -38.58
C PRO A 14 -11.94 14.24 -38.31
N LEU A 15 -11.02 14.37 -37.34
CA LEU A 15 -9.75 15.13 -37.34
C LEU A 15 -9.43 15.67 -35.93
N ALA A 16 -8.21 15.34 -35.47
CA ALA A 16 -7.42 16.02 -34.45
C ALA A 16 -8.04 16.19 -33.04
N THR A 17 -7.57 15.37 -32.09
CA THR A 17 -6.55 15.76 -31.10
C THR A 17 -6.53 14.72 -29.98
N SER A 18 -5.35 14.11 -29.78
CA SER A 18 -5.06 13.32 -28.59
C SER A 18 -5.32 14.14 -27.34
N SER A 19 -6.40 13.84 -26.63
CA SER A 19 -6.56 14.22 -25.23
C SER A 19 -6.55 12.93 -24.43
N VAL A 20 -5.34 12.57 -24.00
CA VAL A 20 -5.08 11.62 -22.93
C VAL A 20 -5.93 12.09 -21.75
N PHE A 21 -7.00 11.36 -21.44
CA PHE A 21 -7.70 11.50 -20.17
C PHE A 21 -6.76 11.01 -19.07
N GLN A 22 -5.88 11.92 -18.66
CA GLN A 22 -4.95 11.74 -17.57
C GLN A 22 -5.78 11.75 -16.30
N LEU A 23 -6.15 10.56 -15.81
CA LEU A 23 -6.41 10.39 -14.38
C LEU A 23 -5.11 10.75 -13.66
N HIS A 24 -4.97 12.02 -13.28
CA HIS A 24 -4.09 12.39 -12.19
C HIS A 24 -4.70 11.81 -10.91
N SER A 25 -4.51 10.51 -10.72
CA SER A 25 -4.73 9.82 -9.46
C SER A 25 -3.82 10.43 -8.41
N ILE A 26 -4.42 11.22 -7.51
CA ILE A 26 -4.10 11.33 -6.09
C ILE A 26 -2.61 11.11 -5.79
N HIS A 27 -1.79 11.99 -6.33
CA HIS A 27 -0.39 12.10 -5.96
C HIS A 27 -0.29 12.90 -4.66
N GLN A 28 -0.88 12.42 -3.56
CA GLN A 28 -0.57 12.87 -2.20
C GLN A 28 -0.98 11.83 -1.13
N LEU A 29 -0.51 10.59 -1.27
CA LEU A 29 0.23 10.00 -0.14
C LEU A 29 1.72 10.12 -0.50
N SER A 30 2.19 11.35 -0.68
CA SER A 30 3.62 11.58 -0.56
C SER A 30 3.95 11.30 0.90
N CYS A 31 4.57 10.15 1.12
CA CYS A 31 5.41 10.01 2.28
C CYS A 31 6.42 11.16 2.17
N PRO A 32 6.42 12.15 3.08
CA PRO A 32 7.39 13.23 3.00
C PRO A 32 8.76 12.57 2.91
N THR A 33 9.58 12.98 1.95
CA THR A 33 10.89 12.40 1.64
C THR A 33 11.91 12.52 2.78
N THR A 34 11.46 12.90 3.98
CA THR A 34 12.20 12.89 5.24
C THR A 34 11.73 11.76 6.20
N LEU A 35 10.62 11.07 5.92
CA LEU A 35 10.00 10.06 6.80
C LEU A 35 9.57 8.76 6.07
N CYS A 36 10.05 8.47 4.86
CA CYS A 36 10.08 7.09 4.36
C CYS A 36 11.47 6.51 4.54
N LYS A 37 11.88 6.43 5.81
CA LYS A 37 13.08 5.72 6.21
C LYS A 37 12.69 4.47 7.01
N CYS A 38 12.79 3.30 6.40
CA CYS A 38 13.29 2.13 7.13
C CYS A 38 14.82 2.09 6.95
N ILE A 39 15.52 3.19 7.28
CA ILE A 39 16.97 3.35 7.01
C ILE A 39 17.75 3.22 8.32
N LYS A 40 17.50 2.15 9.07
CA LYS A 40 18.55 1.61 9.94
C LYS A 40 19.15 0.45 9.13
N PRO A 41 20.47 0.45 8.84
CA PRO A 41 21.12 -0.57 7.99
C PRO A 41 21.09 -2.00 8.56
N PHE A 42 20.31 -2.22 9.60
CA PHE A 42 20.33 -3.35 10.52
C PHE A 42 19.01 -4.15 10.51
N CYS A 43 18.01 -3.76 9.71
CA CYS A 43 16.77 -4.54 9.53
C CYS A 43 16.75 -5.22 8.16
N VAL A 44 16.42 -6.51 8.12
CA VAL A 44 16.22 -7.24 6.87
C VAL A 44 14.75 -7.60 6.71
N SER A 45 14.09 -7.04 5.69
CA SER A 45 12.70 -7.34 5.32
C SER A 45 12.60 -7.99 3.95
N ILE A 46 11.69 -8.95 3.80
CA ILE A 46 11.40 -9.63 2.54
C ILE A 46 9.99 -9.24 2.09
N PRO A 47 9.79 -8.74 0.86
CA PRO A 47 8.45 -8.45 0.34
C PRO A 47 7.72 -9.76 -0.02
N ARG A 48 6.45 -9.86 0.37
CA ARG A 48 5.48 -10.85 -0.11
C ARG A 48 4.49 -10.12 -1.02
N LEU A 49 4.26 -10.63 -2.22
CA LEU A 49 3.28 -10.05 -3.13
C LEU A 49 1.93 -10.73 -2.91
N ASP A 50 0.94 -9.93 -2.49
CA ASP A 50 -0.47 -10.31 -2.36
C ASP A 50 -1.19 -9.86 -3.63
N GLU A 51 -1.54 -10.82 -4.48
CA GLU A 51 -2.26 -10.58 -5.73
C GLU A 51 -3.74 -10.99 -5.61
N ASP A 52 -4.64 -10.06 -5.90
CA ASP A 52 -6.08 -10.31 -5.95
C ASP A 52 -6.69 -9.59 -7.17
N PRO A 53 -7.13 -10.33 -8.21
CA PRO A 53 -7.66 -9.73 -9.44
C PRO A 53 -8.99 -8.99 -9.22
N ASN A 54 -9.69 -9.24 -8.11
CA ASN A 54 -10.93 -8.56 -7.76
C ASN A 54 -10.69 -7.36 -6.85
N ARG A 55 -9.44 -6.91 -6.69
CA ARG A 55 -9.08 -5.79 -5.83
C ARG A 55 -8.30 -4.74 -6.61
N PHE A 56 -8.45 -3.48 -6.23
CA PHE A 56 -7.56 -2.40 -6.63
C PHE A 56 -6.87 -1.79 -5.39
N PRO A 57 -5.53 -1.69 -5.37
CA PRO A 57 -4.60 -2.25 -6.35
C PRO A 57 -4.61 -3.79 -6.33
N GLN A 58 -4.39 -4.39 -7.51
CA GLN A 58 -4.41 -5.84 -7.69
C GLN A 58 -3.27 -6.49 -6.91
N VAL A 59 -2.07 -5.93 -7.03
CA VAL A 59 -0.86 -6.41 -6.34
C VAL A 59 -0.53 -5.46 -5.20
N ILE A 60 -0.33 -6.02 -4.00
CA ILE A 60 0.10 -5.30 -2.81
C ILE A 60 1.36 -5.98 -2.28
N ALA A 61 2.42 -5.20 -2.04
CA ALA A 61 3.61 -5.70 -1.36
C ALA A 61 3.44 -5.60 0.16
N ASP A 62 3.43 -6.75 0.84
CA ASP A 62 3.39 -6.86 2.30
C ASP A 62 4.74 -7.40 2.80
N ALA A 63 5.47 -6.59 3.57
CA ALA A 63 6.80 -6.96 4.06
C ALA A 63 6.72 -7.97 5.22
N LYS A 64 7.73 -8.84 5.31
CA LYS A 64 7.95 -9.69 6.49
C LYS A 64 9.35 -9.48 7.03
N CYS A 65 9.47 -9.40 8.35
CA CYS A 65 10.76 -9.34 9.02
C CYS A 65 11.43 -10.71 8.88
N ARG A 66 12.66 -10.71 8.35
CA ARG A 66 13.40 -11.95 8.13
C ARG A 66 13.93 -12.54 9.43
N LEU A 67 14.31 -11.67 10.36
CA LEU A 67 14.94 -12.01 11.63
C LEU A 67 14.06 -11.54 12.79
N SER A 68 14.27 -12.15 13.95
CA SER A 68 13.62 -11.75 15.20
C SER A 68 14.38 -10.60 15.87
N GLY A 69 15.71 -10.66 15.83
CA GLY A 69 16.61 -9.62 16.26
C GLY A 69 17.00 -8.67 15.13
N CYS A 70 17.87 -7.73 15.46
CA CYS A 70 18.46 -6.81 14.50
C CYS A 70 19.81 -7.31 14.03
N VAL A 71 20.36 -6.75 12.97
CA VAL A 71 21.71 -7.08 12.51
C VAL A 71 22.68 -6.07 13.12
N ASN A 72 23.86 -6.49 13.58
CA ASN A 72 24.90 -5.58 14.06
C ASN A 72 25.82 -5.12 12.89
N PRO A 73 26.77 -4.18 13.11
CA PRO A 73 27.73 -3.78 12.07
C PRO A 73 28.58 -4.91 11.48
N LEU A 74 28.70 -6.04 12.18
CA LEU A 74 29.42 -7.23 11.74
C LEU A 74 28.54 -8.19 10.91
N GLY A 75 27.26 -7.85 10.68
CA GLY A 75 26.33 -8.69 9.93
C GLY A 75 25.71 -9.83 10.73
N GLN A 76 25.87 -9.86 12.06
CA GLN A 76 25.35 -10.91 12.93
C GLN A 76 24.03 -10.48 13.59
N GLU A 77 23.14 -11.43 13.86
CA GLU A 77 21.90 -11.16 14.59
C GLU A 77 22.21 -10.81 16.06
N ASP A 78 21.69 -9.66 16.50
CA ASP A 78 21.74 -9.12 17.85
C ASP A 78 20.32 -9.12 18.43
N HIS A 79 20.12 -9.94 19.46
CA HIS A 79 18.85 -10.09 20.18
C HIS A 79 18.65 -9.04 21.29
N SER A 80 19.58 -8.11 21.47
CA SER A 80 19.41 -6.95 22.34
C SER A 80 18.35 -5.97 21.80
N PHE A 81 18.02 -6.09 20.51
CA PHE A 81 16.98 -5.35 19.83
C PHE A 81 16.04 -6.31 19.11
N ASN A 82 14.78 -5.89 18.93
CA ASN A 82 13.78 -6.65 18.21
C ASN A 82 13.53 -6.02 16.83
N SER A 83 13.51 -6.86 15.80
CA SER A 83 12.96 -6.51 14.49
C SER A 83 11.43 -6.52 14.58
N VAL A 84 10.83 -5.35 14.49
CA VAL A 84 9.37 -5.18 14.61
C VAL A 84 8.77 -4.71 13.28
N PRO A 85 7.61 -5.26 12.87
CA PRO A 85 6.93 -4.84 11.64
C PRO A 85 6.32 -3.45 11.80
N ILE A 86 6.48 -2.61 10.79
CA ILE A 86 5.79 -1.32 10.68
C ILE A 86 4.51 -1.55 9.89
N GLN A 87 3.38 -1.42 10.58
CA GLN A 87 2.06 -1.62 10.00
C GLN A 87 1.41 -0.30 9.58
N GLN A 88 0.68 -0.33 8.48
CA GLN A 88 -0.10 0.79 7.99
C GLN A 88 -1.47 0.32 7.49
N GLU A 89 -2.51 1.09 7.80
CA GLU A 89 -3.83 0.90 7.20
C GLU A 89 -3.87 1.58 5.82
N ILE A 90 -4.24 0.81 4.80
CA ILE A 90 -4.47 1.30 3.45
C ILE A 90 -5.92 1.06 3.04
N LEU A 91 -6.38 1.87 2.09
CA LEU A 91 -7.69 1.70 1.46
C LEU A 91 -7.54 0.87 0.20
N VAL A 92 -8.40 -0.13 0.04
CA VAL A 92 -8.48 -0.97 -1.16
C VAL A 92 -9.92 -0.98 -1.67
N LEU A 93 -10.08 -1.07 -2.99
CA LEU A 93 -11.39 -1.21 -3.62
C LEU A 93 -11.60 -2.67 -4.01
N ARG A 94 -12.63 -3.30 -3.47
CA ARG A 94 -13.05 -4.66 -3.83
C ARG A 94 -14.12 -4.58 -4.93
N ARG A 95 -13.94 -5.31 -6.01
CA ARG A 95 -14.95 -5.50 -7.05
C ARG A 95 -15.94 -6.55 -6.58
N GLU A 96 -17.22 -6.19 -6.58
CA GLU A 96 -18.34 -7.08 -6.30
C GLU A 96 -19.20 -7.19 -7.58
N GLN A 97 -19.80 -8.36 -7.82
CA GLN A 97 -20.80 -8.54 -8.87
C GLN A 97 -22.18 -8.57 -8.21
N GLU A 98 -22.84 -7.41 -8.18
CA GLU A 98 -24.25 -7.32 -7.85
C GLU A 98 -25.06 -7.21 -9.15
N GLY A 99 -25.57 -8.34 -9.62
CA GLY A 99 -26.33 -8.43 -10.88
C GLY A 99 -25.45 -8.21 -12.12
N CYS A 100 -25.91 -7.39 -13.06
CA CYS A 100 -25.23 -7.19 -14.36
C CYS A 100 -24.17 -6.08 -14.35
N LEU A 101 -24.03 -5.32 -13.27
CA LEU A 101 -23.09 -4.20 -13.18
C LEU A 101 -22.00 -4.50 -12.13
N PRO A 102 -20.72 -4.23 -12.44
CA PRO A 102 -19.67 -4.32 -11.42
C PRO A 102 -19.82 -3.17 -10.43
N THR A 103 -19.93 -3.50 -9.15
CA THR A 103 -19.91 -2.55 -8.04
C THR A 103 -18.54 -2.58 -7.36
N TYR A 104 -18.20 -1.49 -6.67
CA TYR A 104 -16.95 -1.40 -5.91
C TYR A 104 -17.24 -1.04 -4.47
N ARG A 105 -16.65 -1.80 -3.56
CA ARG A 105 -16.71 -1.58 -2.13
C ARG A 105 -15.36 -1.09 -1.63
N LEU A 106 -15.38 -0.05 -0.79
CA LEU A 106 -14.19 0.43 -0.12
C LEU A 106 -13.92 -0.40 1.14
N GLU A 107 -12.72 -0.93 1.27
CA GLU A 107 -12.26 -1.74 2.39
C GLU A 107 -10.97 -1.18 2.98
N LYS A 108 -10.78 -1.41 4.28
CA LYS A 108 -9.53 -1.11 4.99
C LYS A 108 -8.71 -2.39 5.09
N LYS A 109 -7.43 -2.30 4.76
CA LYS A 109 -6.47 -3.42 4.87
C LYS A 109 -5.24 -2.94 5.62
N VAL A 110 -4.85 -3.67 6.66
CA VAL A 110 -3.56 -3.45 7.33
C VAL A 110 -2.49 -4.21 6.58
N ILE A 111 -1.41 -3.51 6.22
CA ILE A 111 -0.23 -4.09 5.57
C ILE A 111 1.02 -3.77 6.38
N THR A 112 2.06 -4.56 6.21
CA THR A 112 3.39 -4.26 6.71
C THR A 112 4.18 -3.57 5.61
N VAL A 113 4.59 -2.32 5.84
CA VAL A 113 5.37 -1.55 4.85
C VAL A 113 6.88 -1.83 4.96
N GLY A 114 7.32 -2.37 6.09
CA GLY A 114 8.72 -2.69 6.35
C GLY A 114 8.94 -3.14 7.79
N CYS A 115 10.20 -3.32 8.18
CA CYS A 115 10.58 -3.63 9.55
C CYS A 115 11.54 -2.58 10.09
N THR A 116 11.52 -2.38 11.41
CA THR A 116 12.43 -1.49 12.13
C THR A 116 13.02 -2.18 13.36
N CYS A 117 14.10 -1.63 13.90
CA CYS A 117 14.75 -2.09 15.12
C CYS A 117 14.23 -1.31 16.32
N ALA A 118 13.73 -2.02 17.32
CA ALA A 118 13.24 -1.43 18.56
C ALA A 118 13.94 -2.05 19.77
N ALA A 119 14.24 -1.23 20.78
CA ALA A 119 14.74 -1.73 22.06
C ALA A 119 13.60 -2.42 22.83
N PRO A 120 13.85 -3.57 23.48
CA PRO A 120 12.85 -4.24 24.30
C PRO A 120 12.47 -3.39 25.52
N VAL A 121 11.20 -3.45 25.93
CA VAL A 121 10.74 -2.82 27.17
C VAL A 121 11.06 -3.76 28.33
N ILE A 122 12.02 -3.39 29.18
CA ILE A 122 12.39 -4.15 30.36
C ILE A 122 11.59 -3.61 31.55
N HIS A 123 10.62 -4.38 32.04
CA HIS A 123 9.93 -4.07 33.29
C HIS A 123 10.77 -4.56 34.46
N HIS A 124 11.44 -3.66 35.18
CA HIS A 124 12.00 -3.97 36.48
C HIS A 124 10.86 -4.11 37.50
N GLN A 125 10.58 -5.34 37.94
CA GLN A 125 9.76 -5.58 39.13
C GLN A 125 10.63 -5.28 40.36
N SER A 126 10.31 -4.18 41.04
CA SER A 126 10.85 -3.81 42.35
C SER A 126 10.11 -4.52 43.46
#